data_AF-A0A7V9ZCA5-F1
#
_entry.id   AF-A0A7V9ZCA5-F1
#
_cell.length_a   1.000
_cell.length_b   1.000
_cell.length_c   1.000
_cell.angle_alpha   90.00
_cell.angle_beta   90.00
_cell.angle_gamma   90.00
#
_symmetry.space_group_name_H-M   'P 1'
#
loop_
_entity.id
_entity.type
_entity.pdbx_description
1 polymer ?
#
loop_
_entity_poly.entity_id
_entity_poly.type
_entity_poly.pdbx_seq_one_letter_code
_entity_poly.pdbx_strand_id
1 'polypeptide(L)'
;MKKIVLPFSLLFVFCASGRAQQKPVITPSPAPSQRLATSQQPASFNLTTYGVSINVEPRLIIMMTALEAAGLEATSAGSEPKIFRAQVRRDLANLDPDLRARLRTFYERNKLPAPATPADQAARYVSLALALGPPPLLEAPERSEQLPGSLLEVLDFAPLVQEFYRRSGMEEKMAAYTRAYQAEGDRLRQPTAAMVQAVVSYLHTQPITVASERIPVKTPSTKKKKDQPAFTTRQHERHFFIVPDLLGVPGTINFRVIADDYYAVVPQGTDPTSSELRRGYLQYVIDPLVLRFNRQIADRREQIRQVLTAREKAGAPVSAGAFLAVSRSLVAGADARFDESRKIDRVTLVARAKLANARPDEARVIVKETDAAIAAIKDETIARLADDYERGAVLAFFFAEQFKDIESAGFDISNFFVDMIGLFDPAREANRLNEVAATRKRALAARQARLSARVAVDEPPAYSEAEAARAAVLVKQLGDIEQILQAKDYPTAEARLKELLKDYSREPRIFFALAQTSSVAAADATDEQVQAQRLKSALVNYRLAVEAASPETDRALISRAHVAMGRIYGFLENNAEAAKEFDEAIKIGEVAGGAYHEALEGKSKLPPK
;
A
#
# COMPACT_ATOMS: atom_id res chain seq x y z
N MET A 1 -28.71 -59.79 13.62
CA MET A 1 -27.67 -59.71 14.67
C MET A 1 -26.32 -59.92 13.99
N LYS A 2 -25.45 -58.89 14.01
CA LYS A 2 -24.09 -58.88 14.60
C LYS A 2 -23.11 -59.94 14.05
N LYS A 3 -21.84 -59.68 13.76
CA LYS A 3 -20.95 -58.51 13.60
C LYS A 3 -19.58 -59.11 13.24
N ILE A 4 -18.86 -58.48 12.31
CA ILE A 4 -17.40 -58.16 12.35
C ILE A 4 -16.39 -59.29 12.64
N VAL A 5 -15.49 -59.53 11.66
CA VAL A 5 -14.07 -59.89 11.89
C VAL A 5 -13.20 -59.14 10.87
N LEU A 6 -12.13 -58.51 11.36
CA LEU A 6 -11.03 -57.86 10.62
C LEU A 6 -9.93 -58.89 10.37
N PRO A 7 -9.21 -58.91 9.22
CA PRO A 7 -8.01 -59.72 9.10
C PRO A 7 -6.71 -58.91 9.01
N PHE A 8 -5.73 -59.49 9.69
CA PHE A 8 -4.28 -59.37 9.58
C PHE A 8 -3.78 -59.56 8.14
N SER A 9 -2.64 -58.97 7.78
CA SER A 9 -1.81 -59.45 6.66
C SER A 9 -0.34 -59.13 6.91
N LEU A 10 0.45 -60.20 7.01
CA LEU A 10 1.91 -60.22 7.11
C LEU A 10 2.47 -60.79 5.80
N LEU A 11 3.64 -60.27 5.42
CA LEU A 11 4.49 -60.63 4.27
C LEU A 11 4.56 -62.12 3.90
N PHE A 12 4.59 -62.39 2.60
CA PHE A 12 5.29 -63.54 2.02
C PHE A 12 6.15 -63.10 0.83
N VAL A 13 7.44 -63.48 0.91
CA VAL A 13 8.43 -63.52 -0.17
C VAL A 13 8.38 -64.94 -0.74
N PHE A 14 8.47 -65.14 -2.07
CA PHE A 14 9.22 -66.27 -2.65
C PHE A 14 9.50 -66.12 -4.17
N CYS A 15 10.81 -66.23 -4.46
CA CYS A 15 11.57 -66.70 -5.63
C CYS A 15 11.16 -66.50 -7.11
N ALA A 16 12.18 -66.06 -7.87
CA ALA A 16 12.38 -66.34 -9.29
C ALA A 16 13.52 -67.38 -9.49
N SER A 17 13.47 -68.14 -10.59
CA SER A 17 14.54 -68.95 -11.19
C SER A 17 14.39 -68.77 -12.71
N GLY A 18 15.30 -68.11 -13.45
CA GLY A 18 16.55 -68.62 -14.05
C GLY A 18 16.31 -68.90 -15.55
N ARG A 19 17.21 -68.77 -16.54
CA ARG A 19 18.52 -68.11 -16.74
C ARG A 19 18.86 -68.30 -18.26
N ALA A 20 19.45 -67.31 -18.92
CA ALA A 20 20.40 -67.45 -20.06
C ALA A 20 21.03 -66.05 -20.26
N GLN A 21 22.32 -65.79 -20.47
CA GLN A 21 23.53 -66.55 -20.78
C GLN A 21 24.74 -65.63 -20.41
N GLN A 22 25.97 -66.14 -20.39
CA GLN A 22 27.16 -65.55 -19.74
C GLN A 22 27.90 -64.39 -20.47
N LYS A 23 28.30 -63.40 -19.65
CA LYS A 23 29.57 -62.62 -19.51
C LYS A 23 30.33 -62.07 -20.74
N PRO A 24 30.80 -60.80 -20.64
CA PRO A 24 32.21 -60.60 -20.27
C PRO A 24 32.49 -59.47 -19.25
N VAL A 25 33.78 -59.36 -18.92
CA VAL A 25 34.48 -58.71 -17.80
C VAL A 25 34.25 -57.19 -17.66
N ILE A 26 34.30 -56.75 -16.41
CA ILE A 26 34.05 -55.42 -15.87
C ILE A 26 35.28 -54.51 -16.02
N THR A 27 35.11 -53.35 -16.63
CA THR A 27 35.88 -52.12 -16.41
C THR A 27 34.99 -51.11 -15.66
N PRO A 28 35.49 -50.34 -14.68
CA PRO A 28 34.65 -49.46 -13.88
C PRO A 28 34.31 -48.18 -14.67
N SER A 29 33.02 -48.00 -14.97
CA SER A 29 32.45 -46.73 -15.49
C SER A 29 31.77 -45.96 -14.34
N PRO A 30 31.65 -44.63 -14.50
CA PRO A 30 31.90 -43.65 -13.44
C PRO A 30 30.72 -43.48 -12.48
N ALA A 31 31.04 -42.94 -11.30
CA ALA A 31 30.09 -42.57 -10.26
C ALA A 31 28.90 -41.78 -10.83
N PRO A 32 27.69 -41.97 -10.28
CA PRO A 32 26.52 -41.21 -10.69
C PRO A 32 26.78 -39.72 -10.46
N SER A 33 26.78 -38.95 -11.55
CA SER A 33 26.81 -37.50 -11.52
C SER A 33 25.67 -37.03 -10.62
N GLN A 34 26.03 -36.53 -9.44
CA GLN A 34 25.15 -35.69 -8.63
C GLN A 34 24.75 -34.53 -9.54
N ARG A 35 23.51 -34.55 -10.05
CA ARG A 35 22.90 -33.34 -10.59
C ARG A 35 22.87 -32.38 -9.43
N LEU A 36 23.74 -31.37 -9.49
CA LEU A 36 23.62 -30.16 -8.71
C LEU A 36 22.15 -29.75 -8.76
N ALA A 37 21.53 -29.68 -7.59
CA ALA A 37 20.20 -29.15 -7.43
C ALA A 37 20.21 -27.77 -8.11
N THR A 38 19.54 -27.66 -9.25
CA THR A 38 19.15 -26.37 -9.81
C THR A 38 18.46 -25.64 -8.67
N SER A 39 19.03 -24.51 -8.26
CA SER A 39 18.39 -23.54 -7.39
C SER A 39 16.97 -23.34 -7.89
N GLN A 40 15.98 -23.92 -7.19
CA GLN A 40 14.61 -23.52 -7.37
C GLN A 40 14.59 -22.04 -7.02
N GLN A 41 14.51 -21.17 -8.03
CA GLN A 41 14.03 -19.81 -7.81
C GLN A 41 12.76 -19.96 -6.97
N PRO A 42 12.61 -19.25 -5.84
CA PRO A 42 11.38 -19.32 -5.07
C PRO A 42 10.23 -19.06 -6.04
N ALA A 43 9.26 -19.97 -6.08
CA ALA A 43 8.10 -19.83 -6.95
C ALA A 43 7.53 -18.42 -6.75
N SER A 44 7.48 -17.64 -7.83
CA SER A 44 6.97 -16.26 -7.76
C SER A 44 5.57 -16.29 -7.15
N PHE A 45 5.36 -15.54 -6.06
CA PHE A 45 4.06 -15.47 -5.39
C PHE A 45 2.97 -15.11 -6.41
N ASN A 46 2.05 -16.05 -6.67
CA ASN A 46 1.02 -15.87 -7.69
C ASN A 46 -0.25 -15.26 -7.08
N LEU A 47 -0.44 -13.96 -7.31
CA LEU A 47 -1.58 -13.18 -6.82
C LEU A 47 -2.95 -13.78 -7.18
N THR A 48 -3.08 -14.39 -8.36
CA THR A 48 -4.38 -14.91 -8.83
C THR A 48 -4.86 -16.12 -8.03
N THR A 49 -3.94 -16.88 -7.43
CA THR A 49 -4.29 -17.97 -6.50
C THR A 49 -5.01 -17.44 -5.25
N TYR A 50 -4.80 -16.17 -4.93
CA TYR A 50 -5.45 -15.46 -3.82
C TYR A 50 -6.59 -14.56 -4.29
N GLY A 51 -7.05 -14.73 -5.54
CA GLY A 51 -8.12 -13.94 -6.14
C GLY A 51 -7.71 -12.50 -6.52
N VAL A 52 -6.43 -12.15 -6.42
CA VAL A 52 -5.95 -10.79 -6.67
C VAL A 52 -5.45 -10.63 -8.10
N SER A 53 -5.91 -9.57 -8.78
CA SER A 53 -5.46 -9.19 -10.11
C SER A 53 -5.22 -7.68 -10.18
N ILE A 54 -4.14 -7.27 -10.87
CA ILE A 54 -3.84 -5.85 -11.10
C ILE A 54 -4.12 -5.53 -12.55
N ASN A 55 -5.21 -4.82 -12.80
CA ASN A 55 -5.77 -4.64 -14.13
C ASN A 55 -5.89 -3.17 -14.49
N VAL A 56 -5.61 -2.85 -15.75
CA VAL A 56 -5.96 -1.56 -16.32
C VAL A 56 -7.43 -1.58 -16.73
N GLU A 57 -8.16 -0.54 -16.37
CA GLU A 57 -9.58 -0.39 -16.69
C GLU A 57 -9.78 0.74 -17.70
N PRO A 58 -9.97 0.44 -19.00
CA PRO A 58 -10.15 1.45 -20.04
C PRO A 58 -11.31 2.42 -19.76
N ARG A 59 -12.42 1.94 -19.20
CA ARG A 59 -13.58 2.77 -18.90
C ARG A 59 -13.25 3.84 -17.87
N LEU A 60 -12.42 3.49 -16.88
CA LEU A 60 -11.93 4.41 -15.86
C LEU A 60 -11.00 5.45 -16.47
N ILE A 61 -10.05 5.06 -17.32
CA ILE A 61 -9.15 6.00 -18.02
C ILE A 61 -9.98 7.06 -18.76
N ILE A 62 -10.98 6.63 -19.53
CA ILE A 62 -11.83 7.51 -20.32
C ILE A 62 -12.64 8.45 -19.42
N MET A 63 -13.28 7.91 -18.37
CA MET A 63 -14.06 8.71 -17.41
C MET A 63 -13.21 9.77 -16.73
N MET A 64 -12.05 9.39 -16.19
CA MET A 64 -11.19 10.31 -15.45
C MET A 64 -10.56 11.37 -16.37
N THR A 65 -10.30 11.02 -17.63
CA THR A 65 -9.87 11.99 -18.65
C THR A 65 -10.99 12.99 -18.99
N ALA A 66 -12.24 12.53 -19.09
CA ALA A 66 -13.40 13.40 -19.29
C ALA A 66 -13.63 14.34 -18.09
N LEU A 67 -13.41 13.85 -16.87
CA LEU A 67 -13.47 14.66 -15.65
C LEU A 67 -12.34 15.69 -15.55
N GLU A 68 -11.13 15.36 -16.03
CA GLU A 68 -10.05 16.34 -16.15
C GLU A 68 -10.47 17.48 -17.10
N ALA A 69 -11.09 17.17 -18.23
CA ALA A 69 -11.69 18.16 -19.14
C ALA A 69 -12.84 18.95 -18.49
N ALA A 70 -13.62 18.32 -17.60
CA ALA A 70 -14.72 18.95 -16.88
C ALA A 70 -14.25 19.87 -15.74
N GLY A 71 -12.99 19.77 -15.30
CA GLY A 71 -12.42 20.61 -14.24
C GLY A 71 -12.29 19.94 -12.87
N LEU A 72 -12.11 18.61 -12.80
CA LEU A 72 -11.79 17.93 -11.55
C LEU A 72 -10.41 18.39 -11.00
N GLU A 73 -10.42 19.07 -9.86
CA GLU A 73 -9.22 19.53 -9.15
C GLU A 73 -8.63 18.44 -8.26
N ALA A 74 -7.91 17.49 -8.86
CA ALA A 74 -7.25 16.41 -8.11
C ALA A 74 -5.76 16.66 -7.81
N THR A 75 -5.24 17.85 -8.14
CA THR A 75 -3.92 18.34 -7.70
C THR A 75 -4.10 19.32 -6.56
N SER A 76 -3.33 19.18 -5.48
CA SER A 76 -3.32 20.14 -4.37
C SER A 76 -2.90 21.54 -4.85
N ALA A 77 -3.53 22.58 -4.31
CA ALA A 77 -3.21 23.97 -4.65
C ALA A 77 -1.71 24.25 -4.45
N GLY A 78 -1.04 24.76 -5.50
CA GLY A 78 0.40 25.06 -5.48
C GLY A 78 1.34 23.91 -5.86
N SER A 79 0.83 22.71 -6.13
CA SER A 79 1.65 21.57 -6.61
C SER A 79 1.62 21.46 -8.14
N GLU A 80 2.75 21.10 -8.76
CA GLU A 80 2.78 20.79 -10.19
C GLU A 80 1.99 19.51 -10.49
N PRO A 81 1.26 19.47 -11.62
CA PRO A 81 0.57 18.25 -12.03
C PRO A 81 1.60 17.15 -12.33
N LYS A 82 1.31 15.92 -11.89
CA LYS A 82 2.13 14.74 -12.24
C LYS A 82 2.24 14.61 -13.77
N ILE A 83 3.36 14.04 -14.24
CA ILE A 83 3.75 13.94 -15.67
C ILE A 83 2.57 13.49 -16.57
N PHE A 84 1.88 12.41 -16.16
CA PHE A 84 0.76 11.88 -16.94
C PHE A 84 -0.42 12.84 -17.04
N ARG A 85 -0.79 13.52 -15.94
CA ARG A 85 -1.86 14.52 -15.95
C ARG A 85 -1.50 15.72 -16.83
N ALA A 86 -0.24 16.16 -16.80
CA ALA A 86 0.25 17.21 -17.68
C ALA A 86 0.20 16.81 -19.17
N GLN A 87 0.49 15.54 -19.49
CA GLN A 87 0.28 14.98 -20.82
C GLN A 87 -1.20 15.02 -21.21
N VAL A 88 -2.10 14.49 -20.37
CA VAL A 88 -3.55 14.50 -20.64
C VAL A 88 -4.06 15.91 -20.91
N ARG A 89 -3.65 16.91 -20.12
CA ARG A 89 -4.04 18.31 -20.34
C ARG A 89 -3.59 18.85 -21.70
N ARG A 90 -2.37 18.52 -22.14
CA ARG A 90 -1.87 18.88 -23.48
C ARG A 90 -2.66 18.20 -24.58
N ASP A 91 -2.91 16.90 -24.42
CA ASP A 91 -3.64 16.08 -25.38
C ASP A 91 -5.10 16.52 -25.54
N LEU A 92 -5.67 17.17 -24.51
CA LEU A 92 -7.02 17.73 -24.52
C LEU A 92 -7.08 19.19 -24.94
N ALA A 93 -5.96 19.86 -25.25
CA ALA A 93 -5.94 21.30 -25.53
C ALA A 93 -6.95 21.72 -26.61
N ASN A 94 -7.05 20.91 -27.68
CA ASN A 94 -7.92 21.14 -28.84
C ASN A 94 -9.30 20.49 -28.73
N LEU A 95 -9.71 20.04 -27.55
CA LEU A 95 -11.08 19.53 -27.34
C LEU A 95 -12.10 20.60 -27.74
N ASP A 96 -13.16 20.18 -28.45
CA ASP A 96 -14.26 21.04 -28.84
C ASP A 96 -14.77 21.90 -27.65
N PRO A 97 -14.78 23.24 -27.80
CA PRO A 97 -15.11 24.13 -26.68
C PRO A 97 -16.53 23.96 -26.14
N ASP A 98 -17.51 23.65 -27.01
CA ASP A 98 -18.90 23.41 -26.60
C ASP A 98 -18.99 22.13 -25.75
N LEU A 99 -18.36 21.04 -26.20
CA LEU A 99 -18.30 19.80 -25.44
C LEU A 99 -17.60 20.00 -24.09
N ARG A 100 -16.48 20.72 -24.05
CA ARG A 100 -15.80 21.07 -22.80
C ARG A 100 -16.72 21.85 -21.86
N ALA A 101 -17.47 22.83 -22.38
CA ALA A 101 -18.42 23.62 -21.59
C ALA A 101 -19.57 22.76 -21.05
N ARG A 102 -20.11 21.82 -21.83
CA ARG A 102 -21.17 20.89 -21.38
C ARG A 102 -20.67 19.92 -20.32
N LEU A 103 -19.47 19.35 -20.49
CA LEU A 103 -18.83 18.50 -19.46
C LEU A 103 -18.67 19.27 -18.15
N ARG A 104 -18.10 20.48 -18.21
CA ARG A 104 -17.91 21.34 -17.05
C ARG A 104 -19.23 21.72 -16.38
N THR A 105 -20.22 22.13 -17.16
CA THR A 105 -21.55 22.51 -16.64
C THR A 105 -22.20 21.35 -15.89
N PHE A 106 -22.12 20.14 -16.44
CA PHE A 106 -22.63 18.95 -15.75
C PHE A 106 -21.88 18.70 -14.45
N TYR A 107 -20.54 18.72 -14.48
CA TYR A 107 -19.72 18.47 -13.30
C TYR A 107 -20.01 19.47 -12.18
N GLU A 108 -20.02 20.77 -12.48
CA GLU A 108 -20.30 21.84 -11.52
C GLU A 108 -21.69 21.72 -10.90
N ARG A 109 -22.72 21.41 -11.71
CA ARG A 109 -24.10 21.25 -11.22
C ARG A 109 -24.26 20.06 -10.27
N ASN A 110 -23.43 19.03 -10.42
CA ASN A 110 -23.52 17.78 -9.66
C ASN A 110 -22.44 17.66 -8.57
N LYS A 111 -21.75 18.75 -8.21
CA LYS A 111 -20.82 18.76 -7.08
C LYS A 111 -21.55 18.47 -5.78
N LEU A 112 -20.96 17.61 -4.94
CA LEU A 112 -21.39 17.47 -3.55
C LEU A 112 -21.16 18.78 -2.81
N PRO A 113 -22.05 19.12 -1.87
CA PRO A 113 -21.85 20.26 -0.98
C PRO A 113 -20.63 20.06 -0.08
N ALA A 114 -20.06 21.16 0.41
CA ALA A 114 -19.03 21.13 1.43
C ALA A 114 -19.52 20.34 2.67
N PRO A 115 -18.64 19.57 3.34
CA PRO A 115 -17.18 19.55 3.24
C PRO A 115 -16.61 18.49 2.26
N ALA A 116 -17.34 18.10 1.21
CA ALA A 116 -16.87 17.08 0.27
C ALA A 116 -15.51 17.43 -0.39
N THR A 117 -14.57 16.48 -0.33
CA THR A 117 -13.23 16.58 -0.92
C THR A 117 -13.27 16.30 -2.42
N PRO A 118 -12.22 16.65 -3.19
CA PRO A 118 -12.11 16.25 -4.59
C PRO A 118 -12.23 14.73 -4.82
N ALA A 119 -11.78 13.92 -3.84
CA ALA A 119 -11.90 12.47 -3.91
C ALA A 119 -13.37 12.04 -3.77
N ASP A 120 -14.13 12.68 -2.88
CA ASP A 120 -15.58 12.45 -2.74
C ASP A 120 -16.35 12.87 -4.01
N GLN A 121 -15.88 13.89 -4.71
CA GLN A 121 -16.45 14.28 -6.01
C GLN A 121 -16.22 13.19 -7.06
N ALA A 122 -14.97 12.71 -7.20
CA ALA A 122 -14.60 11.70 -8.19
C ALA A 122 -15.26 10.34 -7.94
N ALA A 123 -15.51 9.99 -6.67
CA ALA A 123 -16.03 8.69 -6.24
C ALA A 123 -17.28 8.22 -7.00
N ARG A 124 -18.26 9.12 -7.26
CA ARG A 124 -19.51 8.79 -7.97
C ARG A 124 -19.28 8.44 -9.43
N TYR A 125 -18.36 9.16 -10.07
CA TYR A 125 -18.00 8.94 -11.46
C TYR A 125 -17.12 7.69 -11.64
N VAL A 126 -16.27 7.35 -10.66
CA VAL A 126 -15.56 6.05 -10.64
C VAL A 126 -16.56 4.90 -10.62
N SER A 127 -17.62 4.99 -9.79
CA SER A 127 -18.70 4.00 -9.80
C SER A 127 -19.36 3.90 -11.17
N LEU A 128 -19.68 5.04 -11.78
CA LEU A 128 -20.28 5.08 -13.11
C LEU A 128 -19.36 4.42 -14.15
N ALA A 129 -18.06 4.72 -14.14
CA ALA A 129 -17.09 4.14 -15.07
C ALA A 129 -17.10 2.61 -15.05
N LEU A 130 -17.13 2.02 -13.85
CA LEU A 130 -17.15 0.56 -13.68
C LEU A 130 -18.47 -0.09 -14.14
N ALA A 131 -19.55 0.69 -14.22
CA ALA A 131 -20.86 0.24 -14.67
C ALA A 131 -21.11 0.45 -16.18
N LEU A 132 -20.28 1.23 -16.87
CA LEU A 132 -20.40 1.41 -18.32
C LEU A 132 -20.04 0.12 -19.08
N GLY A 133 -20.65 -0.06 -20.25
CA GLY A 133 -20.20 -1.04 -21.24
C GLY A 133 -18.77 -0.76 -21.73
N PRO A 134 -18.16 -1.71 -22.45
CA PRO A 134 -16.80 -1.52 -22.97
C PRO A 134 -16.74 -0.40 -24.04
N PRO A 135 -15.58 0.27 -24.21
CA PRO A 135 -15.34 1.12 -25.37
C PRO A 135 -15.37 0.29 -26.67
N PRO A 136 -15.77 0.87 -27.81
CA PRO A 136 -16.03 2.29 -28.03
C PRO A 136 -17.45 2.75 -27.66
N LEU A 137 -18.37 1.82 -27.38
CA LEU A 137 -19.80 2.14 -27.19
C LEU A 137 -20.09 2.79 -25.84
N LEU A 138 -19.42 2.35 -24.77
CA LEU A 138 -19.56 2.89 -23.40
C LEU A 138 -21.03 3.02 -22.98
N GLU A 139 -21.83 1.99 -23.26
CA GLU A 139 -23.27 1.98 -23.00
C GLU A 139 -23.56 2.21 -21.51
N ALA A 140 -24.51 3.10 -21.22
CA ALA A 140 -24.92 3.35 -19.84
C ALA A 140 -25.74 2.17 -19.31
N PRO A 141 -25.60 1.80 -18.04
CA PRO A 141 -26.45 0.79 -17.44
C PRO A 141 -27.91 1.28 -17.40
N GLU A 142 -28.86 0.34 -17.51
CA GLU A 142 -30.27 0.66 -17.33
C GLU A 142 -30.52 1.23 -15.93
N ARG A 143 -31.30 2.32 -15.85
CA ARG A 143 -31.65 2.93 -14.57
C ARG A 143 -32.51 1.95 -13.75
N SER A 144 -31.98 1.53 -12.61
CA SER A 144 -32.59 0.55 -11.71
C SER A 144 -32.32 0.92 -10.25
N GLU A 145 -33.23 0.57 -9.35
CA GLU A 145 -33.06 0.69 -7.90
C GLU A 145 -31.91 -0.17 -7.35
N GLN A 146 -31.45 -1.14 -8.13
CA GLN A 146 -30.30 -1.99 -7.79
C GLN A 146 -28.96 -1.26 -7.95
N LEU A 147 -28.92 -0.16 -8.71
CA LEU A 147 -27.72 0.64 -8.87
C LEU A 147 -27.44 1.47 -7.61
N PRO A 148 -26.17 1.72 -7.25
CA PRO A 148 -25.84 2.60 -6.13
C PRO A 148 -26.45 4.00 -6.33
N GLY A 149 -27.10 4.56 -5.31
CA GLY A 149 -27.72 5.90 -5.39
C GLY A 149 -26.73 6.98 -5.84
N SER A 150 -25.51 6.93 -5.31
CA SER A 150 -24.42 7.83 -5.70
C SER A 150 -24.02 7.71 -7.19
N LEU A 151 -24.22 6.57 -7.83
CA LEU A 151 -24.03 6.43 -9.28
C LEU A 151 -25.21 7.03 -10.04
N LEU A 152 -26.44 6.76 -9.58
CA LEU A 152 -27.68 7.27 -10.19
C LEU A 152 -27.70 8.80 -10.29
N GLU A 153 -27.15 9.49 -9.29
CA GLU A 153 -27.00 10.95 -9.26
C GLU A 153 -26.18 11.51 -10.44
N VAL A 154 -25.26 10.73 -11.00
CA VAL A 154 -24.36 11.17 -12.08
C VAL A 154 -24.55 10.36 -13.37
N LEU A 155 -25.54 9.48 -13.45
CA LEU A 155 -25.77 8.57 -14.59
C LEU A 155 -25.88 9.33 -15.92
N ASP A 156 -26.49 10.52 -15.90
CA ASP A 156 -26.70 11.37 -17.07
C ASP A 156 -25.40 11.99 -17.61
N PHE A 157 -24.25 11.73 -16.97
CA PHE A 157 -22.92 12.04 -17.51
C PHE A 157 -22.50 11.06 -18.61
N ALA A 158 -23.03 9.83 -18.63
CA ALA A 158 -22.60 8.78 -19.56
C ALA A 158 -22.69 9.18 -21.05
N PRO A 159 -23.76 9.85 -21.55
CA PRO A 159 -23.81 10.32 -22.92
C PRO A 159 -22.72 11.34 -23.26
N LEU A 160 -22.33 12.20 -22.30
CA LEU A 160 -21.23 13.14 -22.49
C LEU A 160 -19.87 12.42 -22.58
N VAL A 161 -19.68 11.34 -21.81
CA VAL A 161 -18.48 10.50 -21.89
C VAL A 161 -18.39 9.76 -23.23
N GLN A 162 -19.52 9.28 -23.77
CA GLN A 162 -19.58 8.67 -25.10
C GLN A 162 -19.24 9.67 -26.21
N GLU A 163 -19.79 10.88 -26.17
CA GLU A 163 -19.43 11.94 -27.10
C GLU A 163 -17.97 12.34 -26.95
N PHE A 164 -17.50 12.48 -25.71
CA PHE A 164 -16.09 12.75 -25.40
C PHE A 164 -15.16 11.73 -26.02
N TYR A 165 -15.41 10.43 -25.85
CA TYR A 165 -14.59 9.37 -26.45
C TYR A 165 -14.46 9.55 -27.97
N ARG A 166 -15.58 9.81 -28.67
CA ARG A 166 -15.62 10.00 -30.12
C ARG A 166 -14.95 11.29 -30.61
N ARG A 167 -15.02 12.38 -29.84
CA ARG A 167 -14.61 13.73 -30.30
C ARG A 167 -13.25 14.21 -29.77
N SER A 168 -12.63 13.49 -28.84
CA SER A 168 -11.38 13.91 -28.19
C SER A 168 -10.12 13.24 -28.74
N GLY A 169 -10.25 12.35 -29.73
CA GLY A 169 -9.17 11.50 -30.23
C GLY A 169 -8.67 10.50 -29.17
N MET A 170 -9.58 10.01 -28.33
CA MET A 170 -9.23 9.08 -27.26
C MET A 170 -8.84 7.72 -27.81
N GLU A 171 -9.48 7.27 -28.88
CA GLU A 171 -9.17 5.98 -29.52
C GLU A 171 -7.69 5.86 -29.90
N GLU A 172 -7.10 6.90 -30.49
CA GLU A 172 -5.66 6.90 -30.83
C GLU A 172 -4.76 6.96 -29.59
N LYS A 173 -5.21 7.63 -28.52
CA LYS A 173 -4.44 7.83 -27.28
C LYS A 173 -4.50 6.64 -26.33
N MET A 174 -5.53 5.79 -26.43
CA MET A 174 -5.78 4.69 -25.50
C MET A 174 -4.57 3.76 -25.37
N ALA A 175 -3.88 3.43 -26.47
CA ALA A 175 -2.70 2.56 -26.41
C ALA A 175 -1.58 3.13 -25.53
N ALA A 176 -1.31 4.44 -25.63
CA ALA A 176 -0.30 5.12 -24.81
C ALA A 176 -0.74 5.24 -23.34
N TYR A 177 -2.00 5.60 -23.10
CA TYR A 177 -2.55 5.75 -21.75
C TYR A 177 -2.59 4.41 -21.02
N THR A 178 -3.07 3.35 -21.68
CA THR A 178 -3.05 1.99 -21.12
C THR A 178 -1.64 1.55 -20.76
N ARG A 179 -0.63 1.85 -21.60
CA ARG A 179 0.77 1.53 -21.27
C ARG A 179 1.27 2.27 -20.02
N ALA A 180 0.91 3.54 -19.85
CA ALA A 180 1.26 4.30 -18.64
C ALA A 180 0.61 3.68 -17.38
N TYR A 181 -0.66 3.29 -17.47
CA TYR A 181 -1.37 2.62 -16.38
C TYR A 181 -0.80 1.22 -16.09
N GLN A 182 -0.38 0.48 -17.13
CA GLN A 182 0.30 -0.81 -16.97
C GLN A 182 1.60 -0.67 -16.20
N ALA A 183 2.42 0.35 -16.48
CA ALA A 183 3.66 0.59 -15.76
C ALA A 183 3.44 0.84 -14.25
N GLU A 184 2.38 1.56 -13.89
CA GLU A 184 2.00 1.71 -12.47
C GLU A 184 1.49 0.40 -11.88
N GLY A 185 0.69 -0.37 -12.63
CA GLY A 185 0.28 -1.72 -12.23
C GLY A 185 1.47 -2.66 -11.98
N ASP A 186 2.50 -2.60 -12.84
CA ASP A 186 3.74 -3.37 -12.70
C ASP A 186 4.46 -3.04 -11.40
N ARG A 187 4.57 -1.75 -11.05
CA ARG A 187 5.15 -1.25 -9.80
C ARG A 187 4.40 -1.79 -8.57
N LEU A 188 3.07 -1.91 -8.67
CA LEU A 188 2.23 -2.36 -7.56
C LEU A 188 2.34 -3.87 -7.28
N ARG A 189 2.83 -4.69 -8.22
CA ARG A 189 2.82 -6.16 -8.09
C ARG A 189 3.54 -6.67 -6.84
N GLN A 190 4.82 -6.29 -6.67
CA GLN A 190 5.64 -6.80 -5.56
C GLN A 190 5.12 -6.35 -4.18
N PRO A 191 4.81 -5.06 -3.95
CA PRO A 191 4.24 -4.63 -2.67
C PRO A 191 2.85 -5.25 -2.41
N THR A 192 2.05 -5.48 -3.45
CA THR A 192 0.76 -6.18 -3.32
C THR A 192 0.96 -7.62 -2.88
N ALA A 193 1.90 -8.34 -3.49
CA ALA A 193 2.23 -9.71 -3.09
C ALA A 193 2.64 -9.76 -1.61
N ALA A 194 3.49 -8.83 -1.17
CA ALA A 194 3.88 -8.73 0.23
C ALA A 194 2.69 -8.44 1.17
N MET A 195 1.78 -7.55 0.77
CA MET A 195 0.55 -7.27 1.52
C MET A 195 -0.34 -8.51 1.64
N VAL A 196 -0.64 -9.18 0.52
CA VAL A 196 -1.48 -10.38 0.47
C VAL A 196 -0.88 -11.49 1.32
N GLN A 197 0.41 -11.76 1.16
CA GLN A 197 1.12 -12.77 1.94
C GLN A 197 1.08 -12.44 3.43
N ALA A 198 1.27 -11.18 3.82
CA ALA A 198 1.20 -10.78 5.22
C ALA A 198 -0.20 -10.99 5.80
N VAL A 199 -1.26 -10.61 5.07
CA VAL A 199 -2.65 -10.80 5.53
C VAL A 199 -3.00 -12.28 5.68
N VAL A 200 -2.67 -13.10 4.68
CA VAL A 200 -2.93 -14.55 4.73
C VAL A 200 -2.12 -15.21 5.84
N SER A 201 -0.86 -14.80 6.04
CA SER A 201 -0.02 -15.31 7.14
C SER A 201 -0.56 -14.89 8.51
N TYR A 202 -1.13 -13.69 8.62
CA TYR A 202 -1.72 -13.23 9.88
C TYR A 202 -3.00 -13.98 10.23
N LEU A 203 -3.94 -14.07 9.27
CA LEU A 203 -5.23 -14.72 9.49
C LEU A 203 -5.12 -16.25 9.51
N HIS A 204 -4.06 -16.82 8.93
CA HIS A 204 -3.93 -18.25 8.64
C HIS A 204 -5.11 -18.80 7.82
N THR A 205 -5.81 -17.93 7.08
CA THR A 205 -7.01 -18.24 6.31
C THR A 205 -6.78 -17.90 4.85
N GLN A 206 -7.12 -18.85 3.97
CA GLN A 206 -7.08 -18.63 2.52
C GLN A 206 -8.34 -17.89 2.05
N PRO A 207 -8.23 -16.95 1.09
CA PRO A 207 -9.41 -16.31 0.49
C PRO A 207 -10.28 -17.35 -0.23
N ILE A 208 -11.59 -17.21 -0.12
CA ILE A 208 -12.54 -17.97 -0.94
C ILE A 208 -12.63 -17.28 -2.30
N THR A 209 -12.02 -17.87 -3.33
CA THR A 209 -11.97 -17.34 -4.70
C THR A 209 -13.11 -17.83 -5.59
N VAL A 210 -13.86 -18.84 -5.14
CA VAL A 210 -15.06 -19.35 -5.83
C VAL A 210 -16.18 -19.47 -4.82
N ALA A 211 -17.28 -18.75 -5.03
CA ALA A 211 -18.48 -18.86 -4.24
C ALA A 211 -19.51 -19.78 -4.91
N SER A 212 -20.39 -20.37 -4.09
CA SER A 212 -21.43 -21.30 -4.51
C SER A 212 -22.78 -20.83 -3.99
N GLU A 213 -23.71 -20.56 -4.89
CA GLU A 213 -25.07 -20.12 -4.59
C GLU A 213 -26.08 -21.24 -4.85
N ARG A 214 -27.02 -21.45 -3.93
CA ARG A 214 -28.15 -22.39 -4.12
C ARG A 214 -29.37 -21.65 -4.66
N ILE A 215 -29.74 -21.94 -5.89
CA ILE A 215 -30.85 -21.29 -6.59
C ILE A 215 -32.05 -22.25 -6.64
N PRO A 216 -33.26 -21.82 -6.24
CA PRO A 216 -34.46 -22.64 -6.37
C PRO A 216 -34.84 -22.80 -7.85
N VAL A 217 -35.02 -24.03 -8.28
CA VAL A 217 -35.53 -24.39 -9.60
C VAL A 217 -37.04 -24.55 -9.49
N LYS A 218 -37.80 -23.72 -10.23
CA LYS A 218 -39.23 -23.93 -10.40
C LYS A 218 -39.45 -25.09 -11.37
N THR A 219 -39.69 -26.28 -10.86
CA THR A 219 -40.13 -27.42 -11.67
C THR A 219 -41.63 -27.26 -11.96
N PRO A 220 -42.09 -27.26 -13.22
CA PRO A 220 -43.52 -27.26 -13.52
C PRO A 220 -44.09 -28.64 -13.15
N SER A 221 -44.75 -28.76 -12.00
CA SER A 221 -45.45 -30.00 -11.61
C SER A 221 -46.95 -29.89 -11.95
N THR A 222 -47.47 -30.88 -12.68
CA THR A 222 -48.88 -30.98 -13.10
C THR A 222 -49.77 -31.68 -12.07
N LYS A 223 -49.34 -31.89 -10.83
CA LYS A 223 -50.16 -32.57 -9.80
C LYS A 223 -50.01 -31.96 -8.41
N LYS A 224 -51.16 -31.62 -7.80
CA LYS A 224 -51.32 -31.09 -6.43
C LYS A 224 -50.80 -32.05 -5.33
N LYS A 225 -49.49 -32.13 -5.14
CA LYS A 225 -48.85 -32.63 -3.91
C LYS A 225 -47.67 -31.72 -3.58
N LYS A 226 -47.56 -31.28 -2.32
CA LYS A 226 -46.51 -30.41 -1.76
C LYS A 226 -45.18 -30.53 -2.52
N ASP A 227 -44.94 -29.60 -3.45
CA ASP A 227 -43.68 -29.48 -4.18
C ASP A 227 -42.61 -29.01 -3.19
N GLN A 228 -41.64 -29.88 -2.89
CA GLN A 228 -40.40 -29.42 -2.26
C GLN A 228 -39.61 -28.67 -3.34
N PRO A 229 -39.12 -27.45 -3.06
CA PRO A 229 -38.32 -26.72 -4.04
C PRO A 229 -37.05 -27.52 -4.35
N ALA A 230 -36.86 -27.86 -5.63
CA ALA A 230 -35.59 -28.38 -6.11
C ALA A 230 -34.57 -27.23 -6.14
N PHE A 231 -33.32 -27.47 -5.76
CA PHE A 231 -32.27 -26.45 -5.79
C PHE A 231 -31.15 -26.88 -6.74
N THR A 232 -30.64 -25.94 -7.53
CA THR A 232 -29.38 -26.10 -8.27
C THR A 232 -28.29 -25.25 -7.62
N THR A 233 -27.03 -25.65 -7.77
CA THR A 233 -25.89 -24.87 -7.26
C THR A 233 -25.19 -24.18 -8.42
N ARG A 234 -25.08 -22.85 -8.36
CA ARG A 234 -24.31 -22.05 -9.31
C ARG A 234 -23.00 -21.64 -8.66
N GLN A 235 -21.90 -21.86 -9.36
CA GLN A 235 -20.59 -21.36 -8.94
C GLN A 235 -20.25 -20.07 -9.67
N HIS A 236 -19.55 -19.18 -8.99
CA HIS A 236 -19.09 -17.90 -9.53
C HIS A 236 -17.74 -17.55 -8.89
N GLU A 237 -16.85 -16.99 -9.69
CA GLU A 237 -15.52 -16.56 -9.24
C GLU A 237 -15.64 -15.24 -8.47
N ARG A 238 -14.75 -15.06 -7.49
CA ARG A 238 -14.63 -13.83 -6.70
C ARG A 238 -13.27 -13.21 -6.94
N HIS A 239 -13.22 -11.93 -7.25
CA HIS A 239 -11.97 -11.24 -7.57
C HIS A 239 -11.73 -10.04 -6.68
N PHE A 240 -10.45 -9.75 -6.44
CA PHE A 240 -9.97 -8.51 -5.87
C PHE A 240 -9.11 -7.79 -6.90
N PHE A 241 -9.72 -6.88 -7.64
CA PHE A 241 -9.09 -6.06 -8.66
C PHE A 241 -8.44 -4.83 -8.05
N ILE A 242 -7.13 -4.68 -8.25
CA ILE A 242 -6.42 -3.44 -8.01
C ILE A 242 -6.32 -2.71 -9.34
N VAL A 243 -6.90 -1.51 -9.41
CA VAL A 243 -7.00 -0.73 -10.64
C VAL A 243 -6.24 0.58 -10.45
N PRO A 244 -5.06 0.76 -11.07
CA PRO A 244 -4.33 2.01 -10.96
C PRO A 244 -5.11 3.15 -11.62
N ASP A 245 -5.05 4.34 -11.02
CA ASP A 245 -5.62 5.58 -11.55
C ASP A 245 -4.61 6.72 -11.49
N LEU A 246 -4.00 7.03 -12.64
CA LEU A 246 -3.03 8.11 -12.75
C LEU A 246 -3.66 9.51 -12.68
N LEU A 247 -4.98 9.60 -12.81
CA LEU A 247 -5.77 10.84 -12.70
C LEU A 247 -6.57 10.91 -11.39
N GLY A 248 -6.40 9.93 -10.51
CA GLY A 248 -7.01 9.91 -9.18
C GLY A 248 -6.42 10.97 -8.26
N VAL A 249 -7.19 11.36 -7.24
CA VAL A 249 -6.71 12.23 -6.16
C VAL A 249 -5.68 11.45 -5.33
N PRO A 250 -4.45 11.97 -5.15
CA PRO A 250 -3.44 11.28 -4.35
C PRO A 250 -3.92 10.99 -2.92
N GLY A 251 -3.61 9.80 -2.42
CA GLY A 251 -3.85 9.43 -1.02
C GLY A 251 -5.28 8.95 -0.69
N THR A 252 -6.18 8.81 -1.66
CA THR A 252 -7.51 8.24 -1.42
C THR A 252 -7.80 7.07 -2.35
N ILE A 253 -8.04 5.88 -1.77
CA ILE A 253 -8.43 4.68 -2.53
C ILE A 253 -9.97 4.61 -2.65
N ASN A 254 -10.48 4.39 -3.85
CA ASN A 254 -11.90 4.15 -4.08
C ASN A 254 -12.20 2.65 -4.09
N PHE A 255 -12.88 2.16 -3.06
CA PHE A 255 -13.35 0.76 -2.99
C PHE A 255 -14.78 0.60 -3.50
N ARG A 256 -14.99 -0.38 -4.37
CA ARG A 256 -16.33 -0.78 -4.83
C ARG A 256 -16.45 -2.29 -4.77
N VAL A 257 -17.60 -2.77 -4.28
CA VAL A 257 -17.95 -4.19 -4.31
C VAL A 257 -19.14 -4.32 -5.25
N ILE A 258 -18.96 -5.04 -6.35
CA ILE A 258 -19.98 -5.26 -7.36
C ILE A 258 -20.18 -6.78 -7.43
N ALA A 259 -21.26 -7.27 -6.84
CA ALA A 259 -21.47 -8.69 -6.59
C ALA A 259 -20.25 -9.31 -5.89
N ASP A 260 -19.47 -10.14 -6.59
CA ASP A 260 -18.32 -10.86 -6.08
C ASP A 260 -16.96 -10.24 -6.43
N ASP A 261 -16.98 -9.14 -7.19
CA ASP A 261 -15.79 -8.43 -7.62
C ASP A 261 -15.56 -7.19 -6.75
N TYR A 262 -14.38 -7.15 -6.15
CA TYR A 262 -13.92 -6.08 -5.27
C TYR A 262 -12.91 -5.25 -6.05
N TYR A 263 -13.27 -4.00 -6.34
CA TYR A 263 -12.43 -3.05 -7.04
C TYR A 263 -11.79 -2.10 -6.03
N ALA A 264 -10.47 -2.07 -6.00
CA ALA A 264 -9.67 -1.08 -5.30
C ALA A 264 -9.01 -0.16 -6.33
N VAL A 265 -9.62 1.00 -6.57
CA VAL A 265 -9.09 2.00 -7.50
C VAL A 265 -8.06 2.86 -6.78
N VAL A 266 -6.79 2.72 -7.16
CA VAL A 266 -5.64 3.27 -6.41
C VAL A 266 -4.97 4.41 -7.18
N PRO A 267 -4.78 5.60 -6.58
CA PRO A 267 -4.09 6.68 -7.24
C PRO A 267 -2.61 6.37 -7.48
N GLN A 268 -1.97 7.08 -8.42
CA GLN A 268 -0.54 6.92 -8.68
C GLN A 268 0.30 7.10 -7.41
N GLY A 269 1.21 6.16 -7.16
CA GLY A 269 2.12 6.20 -6.02
C GLY A 269 1.55 5.61 -4.72
N THR A 270 0.36 5.00 -4.76
CA THR A 270 -0.18 4.26 -3.61
C THR A 270 0.80 3.19 -3.15
N ASP A 271 0.96 3.06 -1.84
CA ASP A 271 1.63 1.93 -1.20
C ASP A 271 0.60 0.83 -0.90
N PRO A 272 0.67 -0.34 -1.55
CA PRO A 272 -0.20 -1.47 -1.25
C PRO A 272 -0.13 -1.95 0.20
N THR A 273 0.96 -1.70 0.92
CA THR A 273 1.08 -2.08 2.34
C THR A 273 0.37 -1.10 3.29
N SER A 274 -0.18 -0.01 2.75
CA SER A 274 -1.02 0.95 3.47
C SER A 274 -2.25 0.28 4.10
N SER A 275 -2.82 0.94 5.11
CA SER A 275 -3.98 0.40 5.82
C SER A 275 -5.23 0.33 4.96
N GLU A 276 -5.39 1.21 3.97
CA GLU A 276 -6.62 1.26 3.17
C GLU A 276 -6.74 0.05 2.24
N LEU A 277 -5.71 -0.23 1.42
CA LEU A 277 -5.72 -1.38 0.51
C LEU A 277 -5.82 -2.70 1.25
N ARG A 278 -5.06 -2.81 2.35
CA ARG A 278 -5.11 -3.99 3.23
C ARG A 278 -6.50 -4.21 3.80
N ARG A 279 -7.20 -3.15 4.25
CA ARG A 279 -8.57 -3.26 4.77
C ARG A 279 -9.53 -3.77 3.70
N GLY A 280 -9.42 -3.29 2.47
CA GLY A 280 -10.19 -3.80 1.34
C GLY A 280 -9.96 -5.28 1.07
N TYR A 281 -8.70 -5.73 1.11
CA TYR A 281 -8.37 -7.14 0.93
C TYR A 281 -8.84 -8.01 2.11
N LEU A 282 -8.72 -7.53 3.35
CA LEU A 282 -9.28 -8.18 4.53
C LEU A 282 -10.80 -8.38 4.38
N GLN A 283 -11.51 -7.37 3.88
CA GLN A 283 -12.94 -7.49 3.60
C GLN A 283 -13.23 -8.59 2.57
N TYR A 284 -12.46 -8.65 1.48
CA TYR A 284 -12.59 -9.71 0.47
C TYR A 284 -12.43 -11.13 1.06
N VAL A 285 -11.51 -11.31 2.01
CA VAL A 285 -11.29 -12.59 2.73
C VAL A 285 -12.41 -12.88 3.72
N ILE A 286 -12.91 -11.86 4.44
CA ILE A 286 -13.84 -12.00 5.56
C ILE A 286 -15.30 -12.16 5.14
N ASP A 287 -15.77 -11.42 4.14
CA ASP A 287 -17.19 -11.41 3.76
C ASP A 287 -17.78 -12.82 3.50
N PRO A 288 -17.09 -13.75 2.81
CA PRO A 288 -17.56 -15.13 2.67
C PRO A 288 -17.69 -15.89 3.98
N LEU A 289 -16.85 -15.60 4.97
CA LEU A 289 -16.95 -16.22 6.30
C LEU A 289 -18.23 -15.78 6.99
N VAL A 290 -18.54 -14.48 6.92
CA VAL A 290 -19.79 -13.91 7.45
C VAL A 290 -21.01 -14.53 6.77
N LEU A 291 -20.96 -14.73 5.45
CA LEU A 291 -22.02 -15.41 4.71
C LEU A 291 -22.14 -16.90 5.07
N ARG A 292 -21.02 -17.61 5.23
CA ARG A 292 -20.98 -19.02 5.64
C ARG A 292 -21.60 -19.24 7.01
N PHE A 293 -21.38 -18.32 7.94
CA PHE A 293 -21.86 -18.38 9.33
C PHE A 293 -23.11 -17.52 9.56
N ASN A 294 -23.92 -17.33 8.50
CA ASN A 294 -25.08 -16.44 8.58
C ASN A 294 -26.10 -16.84 9.67
N ARG A 295 -26.24 -18.13 9.94
CA ARG A 295 -27.20 -18.66 10.91
C ARG A 295 -26.79 -18.28 12.33
N GLN A 296 -25.52 -18.46 12.65
CA GLN A 296 -24.96 -18.12 13.95
C GLN A 296 -25.06 -16.63 14.24
N ILE A 297 -24.85 -15.79 13.22
CA ILE A 297 -25.06 -14.33 13.33
C ILE A 297 -26.56 -14.03 13.52
N ALA A 298 -27.45 -14.70 12.80
CA ALA A 298 -28.90 -14.52 12.96
C ALA A 298 -29.37 -14.90 14.37
N ASP A 299 -28.80 -15.94 14.98
CA ASP A 299 -29.08 -16.36 16.36
C ASP A 299 -28.64 -15.32 17.42
N ARG A 300 -27.83 -14.34 17.02
CA ARG A 300 -27.37 -13.21 17.86
C ARG A 300 -27.91 -11.85 17.41
N ARG A 301 -28.89 -11.84 16.50
CA ARG A 301 -29.40 -10.60 15.87
C ARG A 301 -29.95 -9.61 16.89
N GLU A 302 -30.71 -10.07 17.88
CA GLU A 302 -31.31 -9.19 18.89
C GLU A 302 -30.25 -8.54 19.78
N GLN A 303 -29.23 -9.30 20.17
CA GLN A 303 -28.08 -8.81 20.93
C GLN A 303 -27.29 -7.75 20.16
N ILE A 304 -27.05 -7.98 18.87
CA ILE A 304 -26.39 -6.99 17.98
C ILE A 304 -27.28 -5.74 17.84
N ARG A 305 -28.60 -5.94 17.68
CA ARG A 305 -29.57 -4.85 17.57
C ARG A 305 -29.57 -3.97 18.83
N GLN A 306 -29.43 -4.55 20.03
CA GLN A 306 -29.32 -3.77 21.27
C GLN A 306 -28.15 -2.78 21.23
N VAL A 307 -26.98 -3.21 20.77
CA VAL A 307 -25.79 -2.34 20.64
C VAL A 307 -26.06 -1.25 19.58
N LEU A 308 -26.62 -1.62 18.42
CA LEU A 308 -26.96 -0.66 17.37
C LEU A 308 -27.99 0.38 17.84
N THR A 309 -29.06 -0.04 18.52
CA THR A 309 -30.08 0.87 19.07
C THR A 309 -29.50 1.79 20.15
N ALA A 310 -28.58 1.32 20.98
CA ALA A 310 -27.88 2.18 21.94
C ALA A 310 -27.07 3.29 21.23
N ARG A 311 -26.42 2.95 20.10
CA ARG A 311 -25.69 3.92 19.27
C ARG A 311 -26.61 4.91 18.56
N GLU A 312 -27.72 4.42 18.01
CA GLU A 312 -28.74 5.26 17.37
C GLU A 312 -29.33 6.27 18.37
N LYS A 313 -29.64 5.84 19.60
CA LYS A 313 -30.09 6.73 20.68
C LYS A 313 -29.05 7.79 21.07
N ALA A 314 -27.78 7.51 20.86
CA ALA A 314 -26.68 8.46 21.05
C ALA A 314 -26.45 9.38 19.84
N GLY A 315 -27.31 9.34 18.81
CA GLY A 315 -27.21 10.17 17.60
C GLY A 315 -26.09 9.75 16.64
N ALA A 316 -25.54 8.53 16.79
CA ALA A 316 -24.44 8.06 15.97
C ALA A 316 -24.92 7.37 14.68
N PRO A 317 -24.12 7.40 13.59
CA PRO A 317 -24.41 6.60 12.41
C PRO A 317 -24.31 5.10 12.77
N VAL A 318 -25.31 4.33 12.33
CA VAL A 318 -25.40 2.89 12.60
C VAL A 318 -25.34 2.08 11.30
N SER A 319 -24.77 0.89 11.39
CA SER A 319 -24.77 -0.06 10.28
C SER A 319 -26.20 -0.51 9.97
N ALA A 320 -26.53 -0.65 8.67
CA ALA A 320 -27.89 -0.92 8.18
C ALA A 320 -28.48 -2.30 8.60
N GLY A 321 -27.70 -3.16 9.29
CA GLY A 321 -28.17 -4.44 9.80
C GLY A 321 -27.09 -5.23 10.52
N ALA A 322 -27.48 -6.31 11.19
CA ALA A 322 -26.59 -7.13 12.02
C ALA A 322 -25.43 -7.76 11.22
N PHE A 323 -25.69 -8.29 10.03
CA PHE A 323 -24.66 -8.90 9.19
C PHE A 323 -23.59 -7.89 8.77
N LEU A 324 -24.01 -6.71 8.33
CA LEU A 324 -23.08 -5.64 7.93
C LEU A 324 -22.29 -5.11 9.13
N ALA A 325 -22.93 -4.99 10.30
CA ALA A 325 -22.26 -4.62 11.53
C ALA A 325 -21.16 -5.64 11.89
N VAL A 326 -21.47 -6.94 11.81
CA VAL A 326 -20.49 -8.02 12.08
C VAL A 326 -19.35 -8.02 11.07
N SER A 327 -19.62 -7.96 9.76
CA SER A 327 -18.57 -7.89 8.72
C SER A 327 -17.65 -6.69 8.95
N ARG A 328 -18.19 -5.48 9.08
CA ARG A 328 -17.41 -4.26 9.32
C ARG A 328 -16.56 -4.35 10.59
N SER A 329 -17.14 -4.89 11.67
CA SER A 329 -16.44 -5.08 12.94
C SER A 329 -15.33 -6.12 12.89
N LEU A 330 -15.54 -7.23 12.20
CA LEU A 330 -14.52 -8.25 12.05
C LEU A 330 -13.34 -7.71 11.23
N VAL A 331 -13.61 -7.01 10.13
CA VAL A 331 -12.58 -6.35 9.32
C VAL A 331 -11.83 -5.28 10.12
N ALA A 332 -12.54 -4.43 10.86
CA ALA A 332 -11.92 -3.40 11.69
C ALA A 332 -11.04 -3.97 12.80
N GLY A 333 -11.53 -4.99 13.52
CA GLY A 333 -10.77 -5.67 14.56
C GLY A 333 -9.52 -6.35 14.00
N ALA A 334 -9.65 -7.04 12.86
CA ALA A 334 -8.53 -7.74 12.21
C ALA A 334 -7.47 -6.77 11.72
N ASP A 335 -7.86 -5.67 11.06
CA ASP A 335 -6.93 -4.67 10.53
C ASP A 335 -6.19 -3.92 11.66
N ALA A 336 -6.90 -3.60 12.75
CA ALA A 336 -6.31 -2.97 13.92
C ALA A 336 -5.26 -3.86 14.58
N ARG A 337 -5.56 -5.15 14.81
CA ARG A 337 -4.65 -6.11 15.43
C ARG A 337 -3.48 -6.49 14.51
N PHE A 338 -3.73 -6.63 13.21
CA PHE A 338 -2.68 -6.82 12.21
C PHE A 338 -1.64 -5.70 12.29
N ASP A 339 -2.10 -4.44 12.29
CA ASP A 339 -1.22 -3.28 12.33
C ASP A 339 -0.48 -3.16 13.67
N GLU A 340 -1.17 -3.41 14.78
CA GLU A 340 -0.60 -3.46 16.12
C GLU A 340 0.54 -4.48 16.22
N SER A 341 0.26 -5.72 15.83
CA SER A 341 1.22 -6.84 15.86
C SER A 341 2.47 -6.51 15.04
N ARG A 342 2.29 -6.05 13.80
CA ARG A 342 3.40 -5.67 12.91
C ARG A 342 4.23 -4.51 13.46
N LYS A 343 3.62 -3.53 14.13
CA LYS A 343 4.35 -2.41 14.75
C LYS A 343 5.13 -2.86 15.98
N ILE A 344 4.54 -3.71 16.82
CA ILE A 344 5.20 -4.30 18.00
C ILE A 344 6.39 -5.16 17.57
N ASP A 345 6.24 -5.97 16.51
CA ASP A 345 7.33 -6.79 15.96
C ASP A 345 8.53 -5.93 15.53
N ARG A 346 8.28 -4.83 14.82
CA ARG A 346 9.34 -3.90 14.38
C ARG A 346 10.05 -3.27 15.56
N VAL A 347 9.29 -2.74 16.54
CA VAL A 347 9.85 -2.14 17.76
C VAL A 347 10.69 -3.16 18.53
N THR A 348 10.18 -4.38 18.68
CA THR A 348 10.85 -5.47 19.38
C THR A 348 12.13 -5.91 18.66
N LEU A 349 12.11 -5.98 17.32
CA LEU A 349 13.29 -6.32 16.52
C LEU A 349 14.41 -5.28 16.70
N VAL A 350 14.06 -3.99 16.62
CA VAL A 350 15.01 -2.89 16.84
C VAL A 350 15.56 -2.93 18.27
N ALA A 351 14.70 -3.16 19.26
CA ALA A 351 15.13 -3.28 20.66
C ALA A 351 16.11 -4.44 20.87
N ARG A 352 15.84 -5.61 20.29
CA ARG A 352 16.75 -6.78 20.33
C ARG A 352 18.12 -6.46 19.74
N ALA A 353 18.16 -5.76 18.60
CA ALA A 353 19.41 -5.35 17.97
C ALA A 353 20.21 -4.37 18.86
N LYS A 354 19.54 -3.41 19.51
CA LYS A 354 20.18 -2.48 20.45
C LYS A 354 20.71 -3.19 21.70
N LEU A 355 19.95 -4.15 22.23
CA LEU A 355 20.32 -4.89 23.45
C LEU A 355 21.55 -5.80 23.26
N ALA A 356 21.82 -6.25 22.04
CA ALA A 356 22.92 -7.18 21.77
C ALA A 356 24.31 -6.66 22.20
N ASN A 357 24.50 -5.33 22.20
CA ASN A 357 25.77 -4.69 22.54
C ASN A 357 25.65 -3.69 23.71
N ALA A 358 24.53 -3.68 24.43
CA ALA A 358 24.24 -2.69 25.46
C ALA A 358 24.86 -3.04 26.82
N ARG A 359 25.35 -2.04 27.54
CA ARG A 359 25.73 -2.17 28.96
C ARG A 359 24.49 -2.33 29.85
N PRO A 360 24.60 -2.85 31.09
CA PRO A 360 23.43 -3.10 31.95
C PRO A 360 22.55 -1.87 32.24
N ASP A 361 23.16 -0.69 32.34
CA ASP A 361 22.49 0.61 32.51
C ASP A 361 21.77 1.05 31.22
N GLU A 362 22.41 0.93 30.07
CA GLU A 362 21.81 1.19 28.76
C GLU A 362 20.66 0.23 28.45
N ALA A 363 20.82 -1.06 28.80
CA ALA A 363 19.80 -2.08 28.60
C ALA A 363 18.49 -1.76 29.34
N ARG A 364 18.57 -1.22 30.57
CA ARG A 364 17.38 -0.78 31.33
C ARG A 364 16.64 0.36 30.63
N VAL A 365 17.37 1.31 30.05
CA VAL A 365 16.78 2.42 29.29
C VAL A 365 16.10 1.89 28.03
N ILE A 366 16.79 1.03 27.26
CA ILE A 366 16.23 0.42 26.04
C ILE A 366 14.94 -0.34 26.34
N VAL A 367 14.91 -1.15 27.41
CA VAL A 367 13.69 -1.88 27.81
C VAL A 367 12.57 -0.92 28.15
N LYS A 368 12.84 0.12 28.96
CA LYS A 368 11.83 1.12 29.33
C LYS A 368 11.27 1.87 28.11
N GLU A 369 12.12 2.27 27.18
CA GLU A 369 11.72 2.93 25.93
C GLU A 369 10.88 1.99 25.05
N THR A 370 11.26 0.72 24.97
CA THR A 370 10.55 -0.32 24.22
C THR A 370 9.15 -0.54 24.80
N ASP A 371 9.03 -0.67 26.12
CA ASP A 371 7.75 -0.83 26.81
C ASP A 371 6.84 0.39 26.60
N ALA A 372 7.41 1.60 26.66
CA ALA A 372 6.68 2.83 26.38
C ALA A 372 6.19 2.91 24.92
N ALA A 373 7.03 2.49 23.96
CA ALA A 373 6.65 2.44 22.54
C ALA A 373 5.54 1.41 22.28
N ILE A 374 5.62 0.22 22.90
CA ILE A 374 4.58 -0.82 22.81
C ILE A 374 3.27 -0.31 23.43
N ALA A 375 3.32 0.34 24.60
CA ALA A 375 2.14 0.94 25.22
C ALA A 375 1.51 2.03 24.33
N ALA A 376 2.32 2.87 23.69
CA ALA A 376 1.82 3.89 22.77
C ALA A 376 1.17 3.29 21.50
N ILE A 377 1.69 2.16 21.00
CA ILE A 377 1.08 1.42 19.88
C ILE A 377 -0.28 0.85 20.28
N LYS A 378 -0.40 0.28 21.48
CA LYS A 378 -1.67 -0.23 22.03
C LYS A 378 -2.70 0.88 22.21
N ASP A 379 -2.29 2.02 22.79
CA ASP A 379 -3.16 3.19 22.96
C ASP A 379 -3.68 3.69 21.60
N GLU A 380 -2.81 3.78 20.58
CA GLU A 380 -3.19 4.16 19.20
C GLU A 380 -4.18 3.17 18.58
N THR A 381 -3.98 1.87 18.81
CA THR A 381 -4.88 0.81 18.31
C THR A 381 -6.28 0.94 18.91
N ILE A 382 -6.37 1.25 20.22
CA ILE A 382 -7.64 1.51 20.90
C ILE A 382 -8.33 2.77 20.36
N ALA A 383 -7.58 3.85 20.10
CA ALA A 383 -8.16 5.05 19.50
C ALA A 383 -8.71 4.79 18.10
N ARG A 384 -7.98 4.02 17.28
CA ARG A 384 -8.43 3.58 15.97
C ARG A 384 -9.69 2.71 16.03
N LEU A 385 -9.75 1.76 16.97
CA LEU A 385 -10.94 0.93 17.18
C LEU A 385 -12.14 1.78 17.62
N ALA A 386 -11.92 2.84 18.42
CA ALA A 386 -12.98 3.78 18.78
C ALA A 386 -13.51 4.55 17.55
N ASP A 387 -12.61 4.99 16.67
CA ASP A 387 -12.98 5.67 15.42
C ASP A 387 -13.79 4.72 14.49
N ASP A 388 -13.37 3.46 14.36
CA ASP A 388 -14.08 2.44 13.57
C ASP A 388 -15.45 2.08 14.21
N TYR A 389 -15.51 1.97 15.54
CA TYR A 389 -16.74 1.73 16.30
C TYR A 389 -17.75 2.88 16.09
N GLU A 390 -17.27 4.12 16.10
CA GLU A 390 -18.10 5.29 15.83
C GLU A 390 -18.65 5.33 14.40
N ARG A 391 -17.92 4.73 13.45
CA ARG A 391 -18.34 4.56 12.04
C ARG A 391 -19.24 3.33 11.81
N GLY A 392 -19.72 2.70 12.87
CA GLY A 392 -20.71 1.62 12.82
C GLY A 392 -20.13 0.20 12.89
N ALA A 393 -18.83 0.06 13.15
CA ALA A 393 -18.19 -1.22 13.46
C ALA A 393 -18.36 -1.56 14.96
N VAL A 394 -19.61 -1.72 15.41
CA VAL A 394 -19.99 -1.78 16.84
C VAL A 394 -19.49 -2.98 17.65
N LEU A 395 -18.88 -3.99 17.03
CA LEU A 395 -18.21 -5.11 17.69
C LEU A 395 -16.68 -5.12 17.44
N ALA A 396 -16.10 -4.01 16.97
CA ALA A 396 -14.68 -3.97 16.60
C ALA A 396 -13.76 -4.24 17.80
N PHE A 397 -14.09 -3.72 18.99
CA PHE A 397 -13.37 -4.00 20.22
C PHE A 397 -13.42 -5.49 20.57
N PHE A 398 -14.62 -6.07 20.59
CA PHE A 398 -14.81 -7.50 20.83
C PHE A 398 -13.94 -8.36 19.90
N PHE A 399 -14.03 -8.17 18.58
CA PHE A 399 -13.24 -8.98 17.66
C PHE A 399 -11.73 -8.75 17.78
N ALA A 400 -11.28 -7.51 18.05
CA ALA A 400 -9.87 -7.25 18.31
C ALA A 400 -9.36 -8.00 19.56
N GLU A 401 -10.17 -8.08 20.63
CA GLU A 401 -9.87 -8.89 21.82
C GLU A 401 -9.77 -10.38 21.45
N GLN A 402 -10.70 -10.91 20.65
CA GLN A 402 -10.68 -12.33 20.23
C GLN A 402 -9.47 -12.69 19.36
N PHE A 403 -9.04 -11.81 18.46
CA PHE A 403 -7.89 -12.07 17.59
C PHE A 403 -6.57 -12.16 18.34
N LYS A 404 -6.43 -11.43 19.45
CA LYS A 404 -5.22 -11.47 20.28
C LYS A 404 -4.90 -12.88 20.79
N ASP A 405 -5.93 -13.67 21.13
CA ASP A 405 -5.72 -15.01 21.67
C ASP A 405 -5.38 -16.02 20.56
N ILE A 406 -5.87 -15.78 19.34
CA ILE A 406 -5.75 -16.73 18.21
C ILE A 406 -4.50 -16.50 17.37
N GLU A 407 -4.05 -15.25 17.21
CA GLU A 407 -2.90 -14.90 16.37
C GLU A 407 -1.61 -15.62 16.80
N SER A 408 -1.47 -15.91 18.10
CA SER A 408 -0.33 -16.66 18.65
C SER A 408 -0.36 -18.16 18.38
N ALA A 409 -1.54 -18.71 18.07
CA ALA A 409 -1.76 -20.14 17.96
C ALA A 409 -1.58 -20.69 16.53
N GLY A 410 -1.53 -19.80 15.52
CA GLY A 410 -1.27 -20.17 14.13
C GLY A 410 -2.42 -20.92 13.42
N PHE A 411 -3.62 -20.89 14.01
CA PHE A 411 -4.78 -21.60 13.47
C PHE A 411 -5.61 -20.71 12.54
N ASP A 412 -6.23 -21.34 11.53
CA ASP A 412 -7.16 -20.68 10.61
C ASP A 412 -8.33 -20.05 11.38
N ILE A 413 -8.46 -18.73 11.23
CA ILE A 413 -9.45 -17.90 11.93
C ILE A 413 -10.89 -18.30 11.67
N SER A 414 -11.16 -18.90 10.50
CA SER A 414 -12.49 -19.33 10.11
C SER A 414 -13.04 -20.45 11.00
N ASN A 415 -12.15 -21.21 11.66
CA ASN A 415 -12.54 -22.28 12.58
C ASN A 415 -13.06 -21.75 13.92
N PHE A 416 -12.71 -20.53 14.32
CA PHE A 416 -13.08 -19.93 15.61
C PHE A 416 -14.24 -18.96 15.50
N PHE A 417 -14.64 -18.57 14.29
CA PHE A 417 -15.65 -17.53 14.10
C PHE A 417 -16.99 -17.84 14.80
N VAL A 418 -17.40 -19.11 14.80
CA VAL A 418 -18.62 -19.58 15.49
C VAL A 418 -18.53 -19.36 17.00
N ASP A 419 -17.38 -19.67 17.59
CA ASP A 419 -17.17 -19.50 19.02
C ASP A 419 -17.10 -18.01 19.38
N MET A 420 -16.40 -17.20 18.57
CA MET A 420 -16.32 -15.74 18.76
C MET A 420 -17.71 -15.09 18.83
N ILE A 421 -18.56 -15.28 17.81
CA ILE A 421 -19.85 -14.56 17.74
C ILE A 421 -20.79 -14.93 18.90
N GLY A 422 -20.56 -16.09 19.53
CA GLY A 422 -21.35 -16.58 20.65
C GLY A 422 -21.10 -15.85 21.98
N LEU A 423 -19.98 -15.14 22.13
CA LEU A 423 -19.39 -14.77 23.43
C LEU A 423 -19.46 -13.27 23.78
N PHE A 424 -19.93 -12.39 22.89
CA PHE A 424 -19.94 -10.96 23.19
C PHE A 424 -21.06 -10.58 24.17
N ASP A 425 -20.78 -9.61 25.03
CA ASP A 425 -21.74 -9.01 25.97
C ASP A 425 -22.27 -7.68 25.40
N PRO A 426 -23.57 -7.58 25.03
CA PRO A 426 -24.16 -6.37 24.47
C PRO A 426 -24.04 -5.14 25.40
N ALA A 427 -24.14 -5.34 26.71
CA ALA A 427 -24.08 -4.25 27.68
C ALA A 427 -22.65 -3.67 27.75
N ARG A 428 -21.64 -4.55 27.76
CA ARG A 428 -20.24 -4.15 27.69
C ARG A 428 -19.93 -3.46 26.35
N GLU A 429 -20.35 -4.04 25.23
CA GLU A 429 -20.11 -3.46 23.90
C GLU A 429 -20.73 -2.06 23.77
N ALA A 430 -21.95 -1.84 24.27
CA ALA A 430 -22.57 -0.53 24.30
C ALA A 430 -21.79 0.51 25.14
N ASN A 431 -21.02 0.07 26.15
CA ASN A 431 -20.25 0.91 27.07
C ASN A 431 -18.76 1.07 26.68
N ARG A 432 -18.30 0.49 25.56
CA ARG A 432 -16.86 0.44 25.21
C ARG A 432 -16.18 1.80 25.14
N LEU A 433 -16.85 2.79 24.55
CA LEU A 433 -16.27 4.14 24.42
C LEU A 433 -15.98 4.78 25.79
N ASN A 434 -16.79 4.47 26.82
CA ASN A 434 -16.54 4.92 28.18
C ASN A 434 -15.38 4.15 28.82
N GLU A 435 -15.32 2.83 28.63
CA GLU A 435 -14.24 1.96 29.13
C GLU A 435 -12.87 2.44 28.60
N VAL A 436 -12.79 2.83 27.33
CA VAL A 436 -11.53 3.21 26.67
C VAL A 436 -11.25 4.72 26.63
N ALA A 437 -12.11 5.56 27.22
CA ALA A 437 -12.05 7.02 27.06
C ALA A 437 -10.69 7.62 27.45
N ALA A 438 -10.11 7.18 28.58
CA ALA A 438 -8.82 7.66 29.04
C ALA A 438 -7.69 7.27 28.08
N THR A 439 -7.70 6.03 27.59
CA THR A 439 -6.72 5.52 26.63
C THR A 439 -6.81 6.25 25.29
N ARG A 440 -8.03 6.43 24.76
CA ARG A 440 -8.27 7.21 23.53
C ARG A 440 -7.73 8.64 23.67
N LYS A 441 -7.98 9.30 24.81
CA LYS A 441 -7.48 10.65 25.06
C LYS A 441 -5.95 10.71 25.03
N ARG A 442 -5.25 9.75 25.65
CA ARG A 442 -3.78 9.67 25.62
C ARG A 442 -3.25 9.49 24.20
N ALA A 443 -3.85 8.58 23.43
CA ALA A 443 -3.47 8.33 22.04
C ALA A 443 -3.64 9.57 21.15
N LEU A 444 -4.78 10.26 21.25
CA LEU A 444 -5.04 11.48 20.49
C LEU A 444 -4.07 12.61 20.85
N ALA A 445 -3.75 12.77 22.14
CA ALA A 445 -2.73 13.72 22.57
C ALA A 445 -1.34 13.38 22.00
N ALA A 446 -0.97 12.10 21.99
CA ALA A 446 0.29 11.64 21.40
C ALA A 446 0.32 11.85 19.87
N ARG A 447 -0.80 11.60 19.18
CA ARG A 447 -0.94 11.88 17.74
C ARG A 447 -0.78 13.37 17.45
N GLN A 448 -1.44 14.24 18.22
CA GLN A 448 -1.32 15.68 18.08
C GLN A 448 0.12 16.13 18.34
N ALA A 449 0.78 15.63 19.39
CA ALA A 449 2.17 15.95 19.67
C ALA A 449 3.12 15.54 18.53
N ARG A 450 2.90 14.37 17.91
CA ARG A 450 3.67 13.93 16.72
C ARG A 450 3.43 14.83 15.52
N LEU A 451 2.18 15.25 15.28
CA LEU A 451 1.85 16.17 14.19
C LEU A 451 2.47 17.55 14.42
N SER A 452 2.35 18.10 15.63
CA SER A 452 3.00 19.35 16.02
C SER A 452 4.53 19.28 15.90
N ALA A 453 5.14 18.16 16.30
CA ALA A 453 6.58 17.95 16.14
C ALA A 453 7.00 17.86 14.67
N ARG A 454 6.19 17.22 13.81
CA ARG A 454 6.43 17.20 12.36
C ARG A 454 6.32 18.60 11.75
N VAL A 455 5.26 19.33 12.09
CA VAL A 455 5.06 20.72 11.63
C VAL A 455 6.20 21.62 12.10
N ALA A 456 6.70 21.46 13.33
CA ALA A 456 7.85 22.21 13.83
C ALA A 456 9.18 21.85 13.16
N VAL A 457 9.31 20.63 12.62
CA VAL A 457 10.48 20.20 11.83
C VAL A 457 10.36 20.64 10.36
N ASP A 458 9.13 20.73 9.85
CA ASP A 458 8.81 21.19 8.49
C ASP A 458 8.65 22.72 8.39
N GLU A 459 8.71 23.45 9.51
CA GLU A 459 8.72 24.91 9.54
C GLU A 459 10.07 25.38 8.98
N PRO A 460 10.11 25.96 7.76
CA PRO A 460 11.36 26.46 7.22
C PRO A 460 11.91 27.51 8.18
N PRO A 461 13.24 27.61 8.36
CA PRO A 461 13.82 28.64 9.21
C PRO A 461 13.22 29.98 8.81
N ALA A 462 12.84 30.80 9.78
CA ALA A 462 12.30 32.13 9.53
C ALA A 462 13.38 33.01 8.89
N TYR A 463 13.50 32.91 7.57
CA TYR A 463 14.29 33.81 6.74
C TYR A 463 13.54 35.13 6.63
N SER A 464 14.27 36.24 6.59
CA SER A 464 13.70 37.49 6.08
C SER A 464 13.19 37.29 4.65
N GLU A 465 12.16 38.04 4.21
CA GLU A 465 11.63 37.91 2.83
C GLU A 465 12.73 38.02 1.76
N ALA A 466 13.77 38.82 2.03
CA ALA A 466 14.94 38.97 1.18
C ALA A 466 15.82 37.70 1.11
N GLU A 467 16.01 36.99 2.22
CA GLU A 467 16.76 35.74 2.28
C GLU A 467 15.98 34.58 1.64
N ALA A 468 14.65 34.53 1.82
CA ALA A 468 13.79 33.56 1.17
C ALA A 468 13.78 33.72 -0.37
N ALA A 469 13.72 34.97 -0.86
CA ALA A 469 13.84 35.27 -2.28
C ALA A 469 15.21 34.88 -2.84
N ARG A 470 16.29 35.17 -2.11
CA ARG A 470 17.66 34.78 -2.47
C ARG A 470 17.84 33.26 -2.50
N ALA A 471 17.26 32.53 -1.55
CA ALA A 471 17.28 31.06 -1.54
C ALA A 471 16.46 30.45 -2.69
N ALA A 472 15.32 31.04 -3.05
CA ALA A 472 14.49 30.57 -4.17
C ALA A 472 15.21 30.72 -5.52
N VAL A 473 15.94 31.83 -5.72
CA VAL A 473 16.78 32.04 -6.90
C VAL A 473 17.88 31.00 -6.98
N LEU A 474 18.57 30.73 -5.87
CA LEU A 474 19.59 29.68 -5.82
C LEU A 474 19.04 28.30 -6.17
N VAL A 475 17.87 27.91 -5.64
CA VAL A 475 17.24 26.62 -5.94
C VAL A 475 16.95 26.49 -7.43
N LYS A 476 16.44 27.55 -8.07
CA LYS A 476 16.21 27.58 -9.51
C LYS A 476 17.51 27.41 -10.29
N GLN A 477 18.56 28.14 -9.92
CA GLN A 477 19.87 28.06 -10.58
C GLN A 477 20.52 26.67 -10.44
N LEU A 478 20.36 26.02 -9.28
CA LEU A 478 20.81 24.64 -9.08
C LEU A 478 20.01 23.64 -9.93
N GLY A 479 18.70 23.84 -10.08
CA GLY A 479 17.86 23.04 -10.99
C GLY A 479 18.29 23.15 -12.46
N ASP A 480 18.63 24.35 -12.93
CA ASP A 480 19.16 24.55 -14.29
C ASP A 480 20.50 23.83 -14.49
N ILE A 481 21.36 23.81 -13.46
CA ILE A 481 22.64 23.09 -13.50
C ILE A 481 22.43 21.56 -13.50
N GLU A 482 21.42 21.05 -12.80
CA GLU A 482 21.09 19.63 -12.83
C GLU A 482 20.70 19.16 -14.25
N GLN A 483 20.02 20.01 -15.04
CA GLN A 483 19.74 19.71 -16.45
C GLN A 483 21.03 19.60 -17.29
N ILE A 484 22.03 20.44 -17.02
CA ILE A 484 23.36 20.39 -17.67
C ILE A 484 24.09 19.09 -17.30
N LEU A 485 23.99 18.66 -16.04
CA LEU A 485 24.54 17.38 -15.58
C LEU A 485 23.86 16.18 -16.25
N GLN A 486 22.55 16.22 -16.45
CA GLN A 486 21.82 15.18 -17.18
C GLN A 486 22.25 15.09 -18.65
N ALA A 487 22.63 16.22 -19.25
CA ALA A 487 23.25 16.28 -20.58
C ALA A 487 24.74 15.85 -20.61
N LYS A 488 25.30 15.43 -19.46
CA LYS A 488 26.70 15.01 -19.27
C LYS A 488 27.75 16.10 -19.55
N ASP A 489 27.36 17.38 -19.52
CA ASP A 489 28.29 18.50 -19.67
C ASP A 489 28.87 18.91 -18.30
N TYR A 490 29.74 18.06 -17.77
CA TYR A 490 30.37 18.25 -16.45
C TYR A 490 31.22 19.53 -16.34
N PRO A 491 32.05 19.91 -17.34
CA PRO A 491 32.85 21.13 -17.26
C PRO A 491 31.99 22.39 -17.15
N THR A 492 30.90 22.47 -17.92
CA THR A 492 29.98 23.62 -17.84
C THR A 492 29.24 23.68 -16.52
N ALA A 493 28.77 22.52 -16.01
CA ALA A 493 28.12 22.44 -14.70
C ALA A 493 29.07 22.87 -13.57
N GLU A 494 30.31 22.39 -13.57
CA GLU A 494 31.32 22.74 -12.58
C GLU A 494 31.68 24.24 -12.64
N ALA A 495 31.83 24.80 -13.84
CA ALA A 495 32.10 26.23 -14.02
C ALA A 495 30.96 27.10 -13.48
N ARG A 496 29.70 26.74 -13.75
CA ARG A 496 28.53 27.47 -13.24
C ARG A 496 28.41 27.38 -11.72
N LEU A 497 28.66 26.21 -11.13
CA LEU A 497 28.65 26.05 -9.68
C LEU A 497 29.76 26.86 -9.00
N LYS A 498 30.96 26.92 -9.58
CA LYS A 498 32.05 27.79 -9.10
C LYS A 498 31.72 29.26 -9.21
N GLU A 499 30.98 29.67 -10.24
CA GLU A 499 30.49 31.05 -10.36
C GLU A 499 29.49 31.37 -9.25
N LEU A 500 28.54 30.47 -8.97
CA LEU A 500 27.58 30.65 -7.87
C LEU A 500 28.27 30.79 -6.51
N LEU A 501 29.41 30.14 -6.28
CA LEU A 501 30.16 30.30 -5.02
C LEU A 501 30.67 31.72 -4.77
N LYS A 502 30.79 32.57 -5.81
CA LYS A 502 31.16 33.98 -5.64
C LYS A 502 30.02 34.78 -5.03
N ASP A 503 28.79 34.50 -5.44
CA ASP A 503 27.58 35.20 -5.00
C ASP A 503 26.97 34.59 -3.73
N TYR A 504 27.23 33.30 -3.47
CA TYR A 504 26.74 32.52 -2.34
C TYR A 504 27.92 31.90 -1.58
N SER A 505 28.76 32.76 -1.01
CA SER A 505 29.93 32.34 -0.25
C SER A 505 29.52 31.46 0.93
N ARG A 506 30.06 30.23 1.00
CA ARG A 506 29.79 29.23 2.03
C ARG A 506 28.38 28.60 2.02
N GLU A 507 27.73 28.52 0.87
CA GLU A 507 26.45 27.81 0.75
C GLU A 507 26.65 26.27 0.66
N PRO A 508 26.14 25.48 1.62
CA PRO A 508 26.35 24.02 1.65
C PRO A 508 25.78 23.29 0.43
N ARG A 509 24.67 23.77 -0.16
CA ARG A 509 24.03 23.13 -1.32
C ARG A 509 24.89 23.20 -2.57
N ILE A 510 25.66 24.28 -2.75
CA ILE A 510 26.54 24.43 -3.91
C ILE A 510 27.74 23.50 -3.79
N PHE A 511 28.34 23.39 -2.60
CA PHE A 511 29.41 22.40 -2.37
C PHE A 511 28.91 20.97 -2.56
N PHE A 512 27.71 20.66 -2.10
CA PHE A 512 27.09 19.36 -2.32
C PHE A 512 26.90 19.06 -3.81
N ALA A 513 26.42 20.04 -4.58
CA ALA A 513 26.24 19.91 -6.03
C ALA A 513 27.59 19.78 -6.78
N LEU A 514 28.65 20.50 -6.36
CA LEU A 514 30.01 20.33 -6.89
C LEU A 514 30.55 18.93 -6.64
N ALA A 515 30.27 18.38 -5.45
CA ALA A 515 30.67 17.03 -5.09
C ALA A 515 29.94 15.97 -5.92
N GLN A 516 28.63 16.14 -6.14
CA GLN A 516 27.85 15.28 -7.04
C GLN A 516 28.36 15.36 -8.48
N THR A 517 28.63 16.57 -8.98
CA THR A 517 29.19 16.79 -10.33
C THR A 517 30.51 16.02 -10.49
N SER A 518 31.41 16.15 -9.52
CA SER A 518 32.70 15.43 -9.53
C SER A 518 32.51 13.91 -9.44
N SER A 519 31.57 13.43 -8.64
CA SER A 519 31.28 11.99 -8.47
C SER A 519 30.70 11.37 -9.75
N VAL A 520 29.74 12.04 -10.39
CA VAL A 520 29.14 11.59 -11.65
C VAL A 520 30.15 11.67 -12.79
N ALA A 521 30.95 12.74 -12.86
CA ALA A 521 32.03 12.84 -13.83
C ALA A 521 33.09 11.75 -13.63
N ALA A 522 33.34 11.28 -12.40
CA ALA A 522 34.25 10.17 -12.14
C ALA A 522 33.71 8.83 -12.68
N ALA A 523 32.39 8.61 -12.63
CA ALA A 523 31.77 7.39 -13.15
C ALA A 523 31.93 7.27 -14.69
N ASP A 524 31.97 8.40 -15.39
CA ASP A 524 32.16 8.48 -16.84
C ASP A 524 33.64 8.60 -17.27
N ALA A 525 34.59 8.64 -16.33
CA ALA A 525 36.02 8.71 -16.63
C ALA A 525 36.56 7.32 -17.04
N THR A 526 37.24 7.26 -18.19
CA THR A 526 37.90 6.05 -18.69
C THR A 526 39.33 5.88 -18.21
N ASP A 527 39.96 6.97 -17.75
CA ASP A 527 41.30 6.98 -17.18
C ASP A 527 41.20 6.88 -15.65
N GLU A 528 41.89 5.89 -15.08
CA GLU A 528 41.86 5.57 -13.65
C GLU A 528 42.45 6.70 -12.78
N GLN A 529 43.47 7.41 -13.27
CA GLN A 529 44.05 8.55 -12.56
C GLN A 529 43.08 9.73 -12.54
N VAL A 530 42.41 10.00 -13.66
CA VAL A 530 41.37 11.04 -13.77
C VAL A 530 40.16 10.69 -12.90
N GLN A 531 39.73 9.43 -12.89
CA GLN A 531 38.66 8.95 -12.01
C GLN A 531 39.02 9.16 -10.54
N ALA A 532 40.21 8.73 -10.12
CA ALA A 532 40.66 8.90 -8.74
C ALA A 532 40.78 10.38 -8.34
N GLN A 533 41.25 11.25 -9.24
CA GLN A 533 41.32 12.69 -8.99
C GLN A 533 39.93 13.31 -8.81
N ARG A 534 38.96 12.93 -9.64
CA ARG A 534 37.57 13.42 -9.53
C ARG A 534 36.88 12.94 -8.26
N LEU A 535 37.10 11.69 -7.86
CA LEU A 535 36.59 11.16 -6.58
C LEU A 535 37.21 11.88 -5.37
N LYS A 536 38.51 12.20 -5.41
CA LYS A 536 39.16 13.04 -4.37
C LYS A 536 38.54 14.44 -4.31
N SER A 537 38.30 15.06 -5.47
CA SER A 537 37.59 16.34 -5.55
C SER A 537 36.18 16.26 -4.96
N ALA A 538 35.45 15.17 -5.24
CA ALA A 538 34.13 14.93 -4.67
C ALA A 538 34.18 14.84 -3.13
N LEU A 539 35.13 14.09 -2.56
CA LEU A 539 35.31 13.99 -1.11
C LEU A 539 35.58 15.34 -0.46
N VAL A 540 36.44 16.17 -1.06
CA VAL A 540 36.72 17.53 -0.55
C VAL A 540 35.45 18.38 -0.54
N ASN A 541 34.69 18.37 -1.64
CA ASN A 541 33.47 19.17 -1.74
C ASN A 541 32.35 18.65 -0.82
N TYR A 542 32.22 17.34 -0.60
CA TYR A 542 31.26 16.81 0.38
C TYR A 542 31.64 17.20 1.81
N ARG A 543 32.94 17.19 2.16
CA ARG A 543 33.40 17.67 3.46
C ARG A 543 33.11 19.16 3.64
N LEU A 544 33.40 19.99 2.63
CA LEU A 544 33.06 21.41 2.66
C LEU A 544 31.55 21.66 2.78
N ALA A 545 30.72 20.82 2.15
CA ALA A 545 29.27 20.88 2.27
C ALA A 545 28.82 20.59 3.71
N VAL A 546 29.42 19.60 4.39
CA VAL A 546 29.14 19.29 5.79
C VAL A 546 29.64 20.41 6.71
N GLU A 547 30.84 20.95 6.49
CA GLU A 547 31.42 22.04 7.29
C GLU A 547 30.66 23.36 7.15
N ALA A 548 30.03 23.59 6.00
CA ALA A 548 29.21 24.77 5.74
C ALA A 548 27.75 24.61 6.18
N ALA A 549 27.30 23.38 6.44
CA ALA A 549 25.92 23.07 6.78
C ALA A 549 25.60 23.32 8.25
N SER A 550 24.36 23.72 8.54
CA SER A 550 23.85 23.82 9.90
C SER A 550 23.36 22.45 10.39
N PRO A 551 23.86 21.93 11.54
CA PRO A 551 23.41 20.67 12.10
C PRO A 551 21.93 20.66 12.51
N GLU A 552 21.29 21.83 12.62
CA GLU A 552 19.89 21.96 13.00
C GLU A 552 18.98 21.96 11.76
N THR A 553 19.37 22.68 10.70
CA THR A 553 18.50 22.93 9.54
C THR A 553 18.86 22.09 8.30
N ASP A 554 20.09 21.59 8.18
CA ASP A 554 20.59 20.90 6.99
C ASP A 554 20.84 19.39 7.22
N ARG A 555 20.20 18.80 8.22
CA ARG A 555 20.39 17.40 8.65
C ARG A 555 20.29 16.40 7.51
N ALA A 556 19.34 16.61 6.59
CA ALA A 556 19.15 15.76 5.42
C ALA A 556 20.34 15.83 4.44
N LEU A 557 20.87 17.04 4.20
CA LEU A 557 22.03 17.27 3.33
C LEU A 557 23.29 16.64 3.96
N ILE A 558 23.50 16.86 5.26
CA ILE A 558 24.63 16.30 6.01
C ILE A 558 24.58 14.75 5.97
N SER A 559 23.39 14.17 6.22
CA SER A 559 23.18 12.72 6.14
C SER A 559 23.54 12.16 4.76
N ARG A 560 23.06 12.80 3.69
CA ARG A 560 23.38 12.39 2.31
C ARG A 560 24.85 12.55 1.96
N ALA A 561 25.51 13.60 2.46
CA ALA A 561 26.92 13.85 2.20
C ALA A 561 27.80 12.76 2.84
N HIS A 562 27.53 12.39 4.09
CA HIS A 562 28.22 11.29 4.77
C HIS A 562 28.02 9.95 4.07
N VAL A 563 26.80 9.63 3.61
CA VAL A 563 26.57 8.40 2.82
C VAL A 563 27.34 8.40 1.50
N ALA A 564 27.38 9.54 0.80
CA ALA A 564 28.14 9.67 -0.43
C ALA A 564 29.64 9.50 -0.21
N MET A 565 30.20 10.15 0.82
CA MET A 565 31.61 9.97 1.21
C MET A 565 31.91 8.52 1.61
N GLY A 566 31.02 7.88 2.37
CA GLY A 566 31.16 6.47 2.74
C GLY A 566 31.23 5.54 1.53
N ARG A 567 30.38 5.76 0.53
CA ARG A 567 30.41 5.02 -0.74
C ARG A 567 31.70 5.25 -1.53
N ILE A 568 32.17 6.49 -1.61
CA ILE A 568 33.42 6.81 -2.31
C ILE A 568 34.61 6.16 -1.61
N TYR A 569 34.70 6.24 -0.27
CA TYR A 569 35.77 5.57 0.47
C TYR A 569 35.71 4.05 0.32
N GLY A 570 34.51 3.46 0.32
CA GLY A 570 34.33 2.03 0.07
C GLY A 570 34.79 1.61 -1.33
N PHE A 571 34.49 2.41 -2.35
CA PHE A 571 34.97 2.20 -3.72
C PHE A 571 36.50 2.31 -3.82
N LEU A 572 37.11 3.22 -3.07
CA LEU A 572 38.57 3.38 -2.98
C LEU A 572 39.23 2.36 -2.01
N GLU A 573 38.50 1.31 -1.61
CA GLU A 573 38.92 0.25 -0.68
C GLU A 573 39.36 0.76 0.71
N ASN A 574 39.04 2.00 1.06
CA ASN A 574 39.29 2.56 2.39
C ASN A 574 38.10 2.28 3.33
N ASN A 575 37.93 1.00 3.65
CA ASN A 575 36.79 0.50 4.43
C ASN A 575 36.69 1.10 5.84
N ALA A 576 37.82 1.53 6.43
CA ALA A 576 37.84 2.14 7.76
C ALA A 576 37.19 3.53 7.75
N GLU A 577 37.53 4.38 6.77
CA GLU A 577 36.90 5.68 6.62
C GLU A 577 35.46 5.55 6.11
N ALA A 578 35.19 4.58 5.22
CA ALA A 578 33.83 4.29 4.77
C ALA A 578 32.88 3.98 5.94
N ALA A 579 33.31 3.14 6.88
CA ALA A 579 32.52 2.79 8.06
C ALA A 579 32.26 4.00 8.97
N LYS A 580 33.25 4.88 9.16
CA LYS A 580 33.08 6.11 9.96
C LYS A 580 32.04 7.03 9.35
N GLU A 581 32.10 7.25 8.04
CA GLU A 581 31.15 8.13 7.36
C GLU A 581 29.72 7.56 7.41
N PHE A 582 29.55 6.25 7.23
CA PHE A 582 28.23 5.63 7.42
C PHE A 582 27.74 5.75 8.86
N ASP A 583 28.63 5.65 9.86
CA ASP A 583 28.26 5.85 11.26
C ASP A 583 27.82 7.28 11.58
N GLU A 584 28.47 8.29 11.00
CA GLU A 584 28.02 9.68 11.14
C GLU A 584 26.64 9.89 10.50
N ALA A 585 26.37 9.30 9.33
CA ALA A 585 25.04 9.33 8.73
C ALA A 585 23.96 8.62 9.58
N ILE A 586 24.30 7.49 10.21
CA ILE A 586 23.39 6.74 11.09
C ILE A 586 23.08 7.53 12.36
N LYS A 587 24.08 8.21 12.96
CA LYS A 587 23.90 9.04 14.16
C LYS A 587 22.89 10.17 13.97
N ILE A 588 22.78 10.72 12.76
CA ILE A 588 21.81 11.78 12.43
C ILE A 588 20.35 11.28 12.55
N GLY A 589 20.12 9.97 12.37
CA GLY A 589 18.81 9.33 12.46
C GLY A 589 17.93 9.52 11.22
N GLU A 590 16.70 8.99 11.29
CA GLU A 590 15.71 9.15 10.21
C GLU A 590 15.21 10.61 10.14
N VAL A 591 15.63 11.30 9.08
CA VAL A 591 15.18 12.66 8.74
C VAL A 591 14.60 12.67 7.33
N ALA A 592 13.56 13.49 7.10
CA ALA A 592 12.94 13.60 5.78
C ALA A 592 13.98 14.07 4.74
N GLY A 593 14.11 13.33 3.64
CA GLY A 593 15.12 13.59 2.61
C GLY A 593 16.57 13.24 3.00
N GLY A 594 16.81 12.63 4.17
CA GLY A 594 18.11 12.08 4.56
C GLY A 594 18.37 10.69 3.96
N ALA A 595 19.53 10.10 4.28
CA ALA A 595 19.99 8.83 3.71
C ALA A 595 20.24 7.75 4.78
N TYR A 596 19.40 7.70 5.82
CA TYR A 596 19.60 6.82 6.97
C TYR A 596 19.60 5.32 6.60
N HIS A 597 18.65 4.89 5.76
CA HIS A 597 18.57 3.47 5.35
C HIS A 597 19.73 3.10 4.43
N GLU A 598 20.14 4.00 3.54
CA GLU A 598 21.28 3.82 2.66
C GLU A 598 22.60 3.72 3.43
N ALA A 599 22.71 4.41 4.57
CA ALA A 599 23.86 4.30 5.46
C ALA A 599 23.95 2.92 6.12
N LEU A 600 22.82 2.39 6.61
CA LEU A 600 22.72 1.04 7.18
C LEU A 600 23.07 -0.03 6.13
N GLU A 601 22.53 0.12 4.93
CA GLU A 601 22.82 -0.79 3.82
C GLU A 601 24.29 -0.72 3.41
N GLY A 602 24.82 0.50 3.21
CA GLY A 602 26.22 0.73 2.85
C GLY A 602 27.20 0.13 3.85
N LYS A 603 26.94 0.33 5.15
CA LYS A 603 27.77 -0.23 6.22
C LYS A 603 27.74 -1.76 6.25
N SER A 604 26.59 -2.39 6.01
CA SER A 604 26.47 -3.85 6.03
C SER A 604 27.20 -4.56 4.88
N LYS A 605 27.51 -3.82 3.80
CA LYS A 605 28.26 -4.32 2.63
C LYS A 605 29.78 -4.21 2.78
N LEU A 606 30.28 -3.53 3.81
CA LEU A 606 31.73 -3.45 4.05
C LEU A 606 32.25 -4.80 4.57
N PRO A 607 33.45 -5.24 4.13
CA PRO A 607 34.02 -6.50 4.61
C PRO A 607 34.23 -6.46 6.14
N PRO A 608 33.99 -7.58 6.85
CA PRO A 608 34.24 -7.65 8.28
C PRO A 608 35.73 -7.44 8.56
N LYS A 609 36.03 -6.71 9.64
CA LYS A 609 37.40 -6.51 10.13
C LYS A 609 38.02 -7.81 10.61
#